data_AF-A0A0Q0Y538-F1
#
_entry.id   AF-A0A0Q0Y538-F1
#
_cell.length_a   1.000
_cell.length_b   1.000
_cell.length_c   1.000
_cell.angle_alpha   90.00
_cell.angle_beta   90.00
_cell.angle_gamma   90.00
#
_symmetry.space_group_name_H-M   'P 1'
#
loop_
_entity.id
_entity.type
_entity.pdbx_description
1 polymer ?
#
loop_
_entity_poly.entity_id
_entity_poly.type
_entity_poly.pdbx_seq_one_letter_code
_entity_poly.pdbx_strand_id
1 'polypeptide(L)'
;MDLTPETTAPTELLGRVLDHHGRLVLTADQIVTLLNLQAEYRRGRRDIELDMALAAHTVAVTPEALTPEGLKARQVVYGQRGGSLAALEARGDEYIAKVMAVLTAQQTDTLMEIYVEERRDHLEKMTRVLINAVGPRFVLAEPDPDGDGFRLVGGRVLATL
;
A
#
# COMPACT_ATOMS: atom_id res chain seq x y z
N MET A 1 -4.46 -11.47 -14.74
CA MET A 1 -4.34 -11.19 -13.30
C MET A 1 -2.87 -11.39 -13.00
N ASP A 2 -2.14 -10.30 -12.79
CA ASP A 2 -0.73 -10.36 -12.45
C ASP A 2 -0.65 -10.78 -10.97
N LEU A 3 -0.19 -11.99 -10.69
CA LEU A 3 -0.18 -12.61 -9.35
C LEU A 3 1.15 -12.40 -8.65
N THR A 4 1.91 -11.40 -9.08
CA THR A 4 3.21 -11.06 -8.49
C THR A 4 2.99 -10.57 -7.06
N PRO A 5 3.76 -11.05 -6.07
CA PRO A 5 3.70 -10.52 -4.72
C PRO A 5 3.98 -9.01 -4.73
N GLU A 6 3.02 -8.21 -4.29
CA GLU A 6 3.20 -6.78 -4.09
C GLU A 6 3.72 -6.51 -2.68
N THR A 7 4.64 -5.57 -2.55
CA THR A 7 5.12 -5.12 -1.24
C THR A 7 4.14 -4.13 -0.63
N THR A 8 3.98 -4.20 0.68
CA THR A 8 3.24 -3.19 1.46
C THR A 8 4.08 -1.95 1.77
N ALA A 9 5.40 -2.01 1.53
CA ALA A 9 6.31 -0.91 1.76
C ALA A 9 5.96 0.30 0.86
N PRO A 10 5.84 1.52 1.43
CA PRO A 10 5.41 2.69 0.69
C PRO A 10 6.40 3.04 -0.44
N THR A 11 5.91 3.35 -1.62
CA THR A 11 6.74 3.90 -2.70
C THR A 11 7.19 5.33 -2.39
N GLU A 12 6.37 6.06 -1.62
CA GLU A 12 6.63 7.39 -1.15
C GLU A 12 6.28 7.52 0.33
N LEU A 13 7.28 7.73 1.20
CA LEU A 13 7.03 7.88 2.65
C LEU A 13 6.34 9.20 2.99
N LEU A 14 6.72 10.27 2.28
CA LEU A 14 6.41 11.64 2.70
C LEU A 14 5.24 12.28 1.98
N GLY A 15 4.64 11.63 0.98
CA GLY A 15 3.64 12.27 0.11
C GLY A 15 2.58 13.00 0.92
N ARG A 16 1.90 12.28 1.83
CA ARG A 16 0.90 12.87 2.74
C ARG A 16 1.48 13.94 3.66
N VAL A 17 2.66 13.74 4.22
CA VAL A 17 3.27 14.70 5.17
C VAL A 17 3.59 16.02 4.48
N LEU A 18 4.08 15.97 3.24
CA LEU A 18 4.42 17.16 2.47
C LEU A 18 3.18 17.81 1.86
N ASP A 19 2.20 17.05 1.37
CA ASP A 19 0.95 17.59 0.84
C ASP A 19 0.17 18.39 1.89
N HIS A 20 0.29 18.00 3.16
CA HIS A 20 -0.38 18.66 4.29
C HIS A 20 0.57 19.44 5.20
N HIS A 21 1.74 19.85 4.70
CA HIS A 21 2.77 20.53 5.50
C HIS A 21 2.24 21.78 6.24
N GLY A 22 1.28 22.49 5.64
CA GLY A 22 0.64 23.68 6.23
C GLY A 22 -0.29 23.34 7.40
N ARG A 23 -1.05 22.25 7.33
CA ARG A 23 -1.90 21.76 8.44
C ARG A 23 -1.05 21.21 9.58
N LEU A 24 0.07 20.57 9.25
CA LEU A 24 1.01 20.03 10.21
C LEU A 24 1.92 21.10 10.83
N VAL A 25 1.92 22.32 10.28
CA VAL A 25 2.77 23.43 10.75
C VAL A 25 4.24 22.98 10.88
N LEU A 26 4.75 22.30 9.85
CA LEU A 26 6.12 21.77 9.88
C LEU A 26 7.13 22.93 9.90
N THR A 27 8.16 22.82 10.74
CA THR A 27 9.27 23.77 10.72
C THR A 27 10.17 23.52 9.51
N ALA A 28 10.96 24.52 9.12
CA ALA A 28 11.95 24.36 8.06
C ALA A 28 12.94 23.21 8.35
N ASP A 29 13.38 23.09 9.61
CA ASP A 29 14.29 22.02 10.04
C ASP A 29 13.65 20.63 9.94
N GLN A 30 12.36 20.52 10.31
CA GLN A 30 11.60 19.28 10.13
C GLN A 30 11.50 18.92 8.64
N ILE A 31 11.18 19.88 7.77
CA ILE A 31 11.09 19.65 6.32
C ILE A 31 12.42 19.14 5.77
N VAL A 32 13.54 19.80 6.11
CA VAL A 32 14.87 19.37 5.67
C VAL A 32 15.18 17.96 6.16
N THR A 33 14.89 17.66 7.42
CA THR A 33 15.11 16.33 8.00
C THR A 33 14.30 15.26 7.29
N LEU A 34 13.01 15.52 7.04
CA LEU A 34 12.13 14.62 6.31
C LEU A 34 12.67 14.37 4.89
N LEU A 35 13.01 15.41 4.13
CA LEU A 35 13.54 15.27 2.77
C LEU A 35 14.81 14.41 2.73
N ASN A 36 15.69 14.55 3.73
CA ASN A 36 16.87 13.71 3.86
C ASN A 36 16.51 12.23 4.11
N LEU A 37 15.55 11.97 5.01
CA LEU A 37 15.04 10.62 5.26
C LEU A 37 14.43 10.00 4.00
N GLN A 38 13.66 10.76 3.22
CA GLN A 38 13.10 10.30 1.94
C GLN A 38 14.18 9.96 0.92
N ALA A 39 15.21 10.79 0.81
CA ALA A 39 16.32 10.56 -0.11
C ALA A 39 17.13 9.30 0.27
N GLU A 40 17.31 9.05 1.56
CA GLU A 40 17.97 7.86 2.10
C GLU A 40 17.10 6.60 1.91
N TYR A 41 15.80 6.70 2.20
CA TYR A 41 14.85 5.62 1.96
C TYR A 41 14.83 5.20 0.49
N ARG A 42 14.65 6.16 -0.43
CA ARG A 42 14.61 5.90 -1.89
C ARG A 42 15.89 5.31 -2.43
N ARG A 43 17.06 5.65 -1.85
CA ARG A 43 18.34 5.01 -2.23
C ARG A 43 18.34 3.54 -1.85
N GLY A 44 18.17 3.23 -0.56
CA GLY A 44 18.19 1.82 -0.12
C GLY A 44 17.03 0.99 -0.68
N ARG A 45 15.86 1.59 -0.93
CA ARG A 45 14.75 0.92 -1.64
C ARG A 45 15.17 0.50 -3.05
N ARG A 46 15.79 1.41 -3.81
CA ARG A 46 16.28 1.12 -5.17
C ARG A 46 17.35 0.04 -5.16
N ASP A 47 18.24 0.05 -4.18
CA ASP A 47 19.28 -0.98 -4.07
C ASP A 47 18.64 -2.38 -3.90
N ILE A 48 17.64 -2.51 -3.03
CA ILE A 48 16.91 -3.78 -2.85
C ILE A 48 16.10 -4.16 -4.11
N GLU A 49 15.45 -3.20 -4.77
CA GLU A 49 14.71 -3.44 -6.02
C GLU A 49 15.64 -3.90 -7.15
N LEU A 50 16.87 -3.37 -7.22
CA LEU A 50 17.91 -3.82 -8.15
C LEU A 50 18.33 -5.26 -7.86
N ASP A 51 18.55 -5.61 -6.60
CA ASP A 51 18.86 -6.99 -6.20
C ASP A 51 17.74 -7.96 -6.60
N MET A 52 16.49 -7.55 -6.41
CA MET A 52 15.32 -8.32 -6.87
C MET A 52 15.26 -8.48 -8.38
N ALA A 53 15.57 -7.42 -9.14
CA ALA A 53 15.60 -7.47 -10.60
C ALA A 53 16.71 -8.39 -11.11
N LEU A 54 17.90 -8.33 -10.50
CA LEU A 54 19.02 -9.24 -10.79
C LEU A 54 18.63 -10.70 -10.50
N ALA A 55 18.01 -10.97 -9.35
CA ALA A 55 17.50 -12.29 -9.02
C ALA A 55 16.36 -12.74 -9.96
N ALA A 56 15.55 -11.84 -10.50
CA ALA A 56 14.56 -12.21 -11.51
C ALA A 56 15.21 -12.60 -12.85
N HIS A 57 16.28 -11.91 -13.25
CA HIS A 57 17.03 -12.22 -14.47
C HIS A 57 17.70 -13.60 -14.45
N THR A 58 18.21 -14.05 -13.29
CA THR A 58 18.80 -15.39 -13.15
C THR A 58 17.78 -16.52 -13.28
N VAL A 59 16.49 -16.19 -13.27
CA VAL A 59 15.35 -17.12 -13.28
C VAL A 59 14.56 -17.02 -14.59
N ALA A 60 15.15 -16.42 -15.64
CA ALA A 60 14.57 -16.39 -16.98
C ALA A 60 14.08 -17.79 -17.40
N VAL A 61 12.87 -17.86 -17.95
CA VAL A 61 12.25 -19.14 -18.31
C VAL A 61 12.90 -19.65 -19.60
N THR A 62 13.92 -20.48 -19.46
CA THR A 62 14.49 -21.29 -20.55
C THR A 62 14.03 -22.74 -20.42
N PRO A 63 14.06 -23.55 -21.50
CA PRO A 63 13.71 -24.97 -21.44
C PRO A 63 14.51 -25.76 -20.39
N GLU A 64 15.79 -25.44 -20.21
CA GLU A 64 16.68 -26.07 -19.23
C GLU A 64 16.27 -25.75 -17.79
N ALA A 65 15.67 -24.57 -17.57
CA ALA A 65 15.22 -24.10 -16.27
C ALA A 65 13.95 -24.80 -15.77
N LEU A 66 13.27 -25.59 -16.63
CA LEU A 66 12.07 -26.35 -16.30
C LEU A 66 12.34 -27.84 -16.01
N THR A 67 13.60 -28.26 -16.05
CA THR A 67 14.03 -29.59 -15.58
C THR A 67 13.91 -29.72 -14.05
N PRO A 68 13.84 -30.93 -13.47
CA PRO A 68 13.84 -31.09 -12.00
C PRO A 68 15.03 -30.39 -11.32
N GLU A 69 16.22 -30.47 -11.92
CA GLU A 69 17.43 -29.80 -11.44
C GLU A 69 17.33 -28.28 -11.59
N GLY A 70 16.80 -27.79 -12.72
CA GLY A 70 16.53 -26.37 -12.96
C GLY A 70 15.52 -25.79 -11.97
N LEU A 71 14.45 -26.51 -11.66
CA LEU A 71 13.47 -26.13 -10.65
C LEU A 71 14.09 -26.06 -9.26
N LYS A 72 14.95 -27.01 -8.89
CA LYS A 72 15.69 -26.99 -7.62
C LYS A 72 16.63 -25.79 -7.53
N ALA A 73 17.33 -25.45 -8.61
CA ALA A 73 18.19 -24.25 -8.66
C ALA A 73 17.36 -22.95 -8.50
N ARG A 74 16.16 -22.88 -9.10
CA ARG A 74 15.26 -21.72 -8.98
C ARG A 74 14.71 -21.52 -7.57
N GLN A 75 14.52 -22.58 -6.77
CA GLN A 75 14.07 -22.45 -5.38
C GLN A 75 15.00 -21.56 -4.55
N VAL A 76 16.32 -21.64 -4.77
CA VAL A 76 17.30 -20.78 -4.09
C VAL A 76 17.06 -19.31 -4.42
N VAL A 77 16.81 -19.01 -5.70
CA VAL A 77 16.58 -17.64 -6.13
C VAL A 77 15.23 -17.11 -5.67
N TYR A 78 14.19 -17.94 -5.61
CA TYR A 78 12.93 -17.55 -4.98
C TYR A 78 13.09 -17.24 -3.49
N GLY A 79 13.92 -18.00 -2.77
CA GLY A 79 14.30 -17.69 -1.39
C GLY A 79 14.98 -16.33 -1.26
N GLN A 80 15.93 -16.01 -2.14
CA GLN A 80 16.58 -14.70 -2.19
C GLN A 80 15.58 -13.58 -2.45
N ARG A 81 14.69 -13.74 -3.43
CA ARG A 81 13.64 -12.75 -3.72
C ARG A 81 12.69 -12.55 -2.55
N GLY A 82 12.32 -13.62 -1.84
CA GLY A 82 11.53 -13.54 -0.62
C GLY A 82 12.25 -12.74 0.48
N GLY A 83 13.55 -12.96 0.65
CA GLY A 83 14.38 -12.18 1.57
C GLY A 83 14.44 -10.69 1.21
N SER A 84 14.61 -10.35 -0.06
CA SER A 84 14.58 -8.96 -0.52
C SER A 84 13.21 -8.30 -0.33
N LEU A 85 12.12 -9.03 -0.55
CA LEU A 85 10.78 -8.53 -0.27
C LEU A 85 10.58 -8.21 1.21
N ALA A 86 11.02 -9.11 2.10
CA ALA A 86 10.98 -8.88 3.54
C ALA A 86 11.86 -7.68 3.95
N ALA A 87 13.03 -7.51 3.32
CA ALA A 87 13.90 -6.37 3.57
C ALA A 87 13.27 -5.03 3.14
N LEU A 88 12.52 -5.02 2.04
CA LEU A 88 11.73 -3.87 1.60
C LEU A 88 10.68 -3.47 2.64
N GLU A 89 9.94 -4.45 3.17
CA GLU A 89 8.91 -4.21 4.20
C GLU A 89 9.52 -3.69 5.49
N ALA A 90 10.56 -4.36 6.01
CA ALA A 90 11.25 -3.93 7.22
C ALA A 90 11.82 -2.51 7.08
N ARG A 91 12.37 -2.15 5.92
CA ARG A 91 12.84 -0.79 5.64
C ARG A 91 11.69 0.21 5.57
N GLY A 92 10.54 -0.18 5.03
CA GLY A 92 9.33 0.62 5.06
C GLY A 92 8.96 1.01 6.49
N ASP A 93 8.83 0.02 7.36
CA ASP A 93 8.48 0.21 8.77
C ASP A 93 9.51 1.06 9.52
N GLU A 94 10.81 0.80 9.31
CA GLU A 94 11.89 1.56 9.91
C GLU A 94 11.81 3.05 9.58
N TYR A 95 11.59 3.39 8.30
CA TYR A 95 11.54 4.79 7.89
C TYR A 95 10.21 5.46 8.21
N ILE A 96 9.11 4.72 8.26
CA ILE A 96 7.86 5.24 8.84
C ILE A 96 8.12 5.65 10.29
N ALA A 97 8.73 4.78 11.10
CA ALA A 97 9.05 5.10 12.49
C ALA A 97 9.97 6.33 12.61
N LYS A 98 10.99 6.43 11.75
CA LYS A 98 11.88 7.62 11.69
C LYS A 98 11.12 8.90 11.34
N VAL A 99 10.19 8.85 10.38
CA VAL A 99 9.34 9.99 10.02
C VAL A 99 8.48 10.41 11.20
N MET A 100 7.81 9.45 11.86
CA MET A 100 6.99 9.74 13.03
C MET A 100 7.79 10.35 14.18
N ALA A 101 9.05 9.94 14.36
CA ALA A 101 9.93 10.50 15.39
C ALA A 101 10.36 11.96 15.12
N VAL A 102 10.26 12.45 13.88
CA VAL A 102 10.51 13.87 13.54
C VAL A 102 9.31 14.75 13.90
N LEU A 103 8.11 14.16 13.93
CA LEU A 103 6.87 14.86 14.22
C LEU A 103 6.65 14.98 15.73
N THR A 104 5.97 16.04 16.15
CA THR A 104 5.45 16.13 17.51
C THR A 104 4.22 15.21 17.66
N ALA A 105 3.80 14.96 18.91
CA ALA A 105 2.57 14.23 19.18
C ALA A 105 1.35 14.90 18.51
N GLN A 106 1.24 16.22 18.61
CA GLN A 106 0.16 16.97 17.96
C GLN A 106 0.18 16.82 16.43
N GLN A 107 1.36 16.87 15.81
CA GLN A 107 1.52 16.69 14.36
C GLN A 107 1.15 15.26 13.93
N THR A 108 1.50 14.28 14.76
CA THR A 108 1.13 12.87 14.56
C THR A 108 -0.38 12.70 14.60
N ASP A 109 -1.05 13.27 15.60
CA ASP A 109 -2.51 13.20 15.73
C ASP A 109 -3.19 13.85 14.52
N THR A 110 -2.75 15.04 14.12
CA THR A 110 -3.26 15.72 12.91
C THR A 110 -3.01 14.90 11.64
N LEU A 111 -1.86 14.24 11.50
CA LEU A 111 -1.58 13.36 10.36
C LEU A 111 -2.52 12.14 10.34
N MET A 112 -2.85 11.58 11.50
CA MET A 112 -3.79 10.47 11.62
C MET A 112 -5.23 10.90 11.32
N GLU A 113 -5.64 12.08 11.75
CA GLU A 113 -6.93 12.67 11.38
C GLU A 113 -7.05 12.83 9.86
N ILE A 114 -6.03 13.41 9.22
CA ILE A 114 -5.95 13.54 7.76
C ILE A 114 -6.09 12.17 7.09
N TYR A 115 -5.36 11.17 7.58
CA TYR A 115 -5.43 9.82 7.01
C TYR A 115 -6.86 9.24 7.09
N VAL A 116 -7.54 9.41 8.22
CA VAL A 116 -8.91 8.92 8.41
C VAL A 116 -9.89 9.67 7.50
N GLU A 117 -9.75 11.00 7.36
CA GLU A 117 -10.52 11.84 6.45
C GLU A 117 -10.37 11.34 4.99
N GLU A 118 -9.13 11.21 4.51
CA GLU A 118 -8.83 10.75 3.15
C GLU A 118 -9.38 9.34 2.88
N ARG A 119 -9.24 8.43 3.85
CA ARG A 119 -9.75 7.06 3.73
C ARG A 119 -11.26 7.02 3.67
N ARG A 120 -11.95 7.81 4.49
CA ARG A 120 -13.41 7.92 4.46
C ARG A 120 -13.88 8.44 3.10
N ASP A 121 -13.30 9.54 2.62
CA ASP A 121 -13.62 10.13 1.32
C ASP A 121 -13.41 9.12 0.17
N HIS A 122 -12.32 8.35 0.23
CA HIS A 122 -12.03 7.33 -0.76
C HIS A 122 -13.07 6.19 -0.73
N LEU A 123 -13.40 5.68 0.46
CA LEU A 123 -14.40 4.63 0.61
C LEU A 123 -15.79 5.09 0.14
N GLU A 124 -16.17 6.32 0.42
CA GLU A 124 -17.44 6.89 -0.07
C GLU A 124 -17.47 6.98 -1.60
N LYS A 125 -16.38 7.44 -2.23
CA LYS A 125 -16.24 7.48 -3.69
C LYS A 125 -16.32 6.08 -4.29
N MET A 126 -15.60 5.10 -3.72
CA MET A 126 -15.66 3.71 -4.16
C MET A 126 -17.06 3.11 -4.01
N THR A 127 -17.74 3.40 -2.91
CA THR A 127 -19.10 2.90 -2.65
C THR A 127 -20.06 3.37 -3.75
N ARG A 128 -19.97 4.64 -4.16
CA ARG A 128 -20.77 5.15 -5.30
C ARG A 128 -20.45 4.42 -6.60
N VAL A 129 -19.18 4.18 -6.89
CA VAL A 129 -18.76 3.44 -8.09
C VAL A 129 -19.29 2.01 -8.06
N LEU A 130 -19.16 1.32 -6.92
CA LEU A 130 -19.66 -0.03 -6.74
C LEU A 130 -21.19 -0.07 -6.91
N ILE A 131 -21.94 0.77 -6.19
CA ILE A 131 -23.41 0.86 -6.34
C ILE A 131 -23.79 1.07 -7.81
N ASN A 132 -23.11 1.93 -8.54
CA ASN A 132 -23.42 2.16 -9.95
C ASN A 132 -23.04 0.98 -10.87
N ALA A 133 -21.92 0.30 -10.58
CA ALA A 133 -21.41 -0.79 -11.41
C ALA A 133 -22.14 -2.11 -11.18
N VAL A 134 -22.48 -2.44 -9.94
CA VAL A 134 -23.15 -3.70 -9.57
C VAL A 134 -24.63 -3.54 -9.25
N GLY A 135 -25.11 -2.33 -8.94
CA GLY A 135 -26.52 -2.07 -8.62
C GLY A 135 -27.55 -2.56 -9.64
N PRO A 136 -27.27 -2.57 -10.96
CA PRO A 136 -28.21 -3.17 -11.94
C PRO A 136 -28.36 -4.69 -11.81
N ARG A 137 -27.44 -5.38 -11.13
CA ARG A 137 -27.37 -6.86 -11.06
C ARG A 137 -27.43 -7.41 -9.64
N PHE A 138 -27.13 -6.59 -8.62
CA PHE A 138 -27.01 -6.99 -7.23
C PHE A 138 -27.57 -5.91 -6.32
N VAL A 139 -28.21 -6.32 -5.22
CA VAL A 139 -28.67 -5.41 -4.16
C VAL A 139 -27.76 -5.57 -2.96
N LEU A 140 -27.28 -4.46 -2.40
CA LEU A 140 -26.52 -4.47 -1.15
C LEU A 140 -27.43 -4.94 -0.02
N ALA A 141 -26.96 -5.94 0.73
CA ALA A 141 -27.64 -6.45 1.90
C ALA A 141 -26.69 -6.41 3.10
N GLU A 142 -27.19 -5.97 4.25
CA GLU A 142 -26.50 -5.97 5.54
C GLU A 142 -26.92 -7.20 6.35
N PRO A 143 -26.06 -7.75 7.21
CA PRO A 143 -26.47 -8.76 8.18
C PRO A 143 -27.64 -8.24 9.02
N ASP A 144 -28.67 -9.07 9.19
CA ASP A 144 -29.80 -8.73 10.05
C ASP A 144 -29.33 -8.69 11.52
N PRO A 145 -29.45 -7.55 12.23
CA PRO A 145 -29.06 -7.49 13.63
C PRO A 145 -29.89 -8.42 14.54
N ASP A 146 -31.06 -8.87 14.08
CA ASP A 146 -32.03 -9.64 14.87
C ASP A 146 -32.22 -11.11 14.41
N GLY A 147 -31.42 -11.64 13.47
CA GLY A 147 -31.54 -13.05 13.02
C GLY A 147 -30.54 -13.55 11.96
N ASP A 148 -30.63 -14.85 11.61
CA ASP A 148 -29.85 -15.49 10.54
C ASP A 148 -30.39 -15.06 9.16
N GLY A 149 -29.96 -13.89 8.67
CA GLY A 149 -30.37 -13.37 7.37
C GLY A 149 -29.62 -12.10 6.96
N PHE A 150 -29.94 -11.61 5.77
CA PHE A 150 -29.48 -10.32 5.29
C PHE A 150 -30.68 -9.42 4.99
N ARG A 151 -30.67 -8.19 5.53
CA ARG A 151 -31.64 -7.14 5.21
C ARG A 151 -31.14 -6.31 4.03
N LEU A 152 -32.00 -5.95 3.09
CA LEU A 152 -31.61 -5.07 1.99
C LEU A 152 -31.33 -3.66 2.52
N VAL A 153 -30.20 -3.07 2.11
CA VAL A 153 -29.86 -1.69 2.46
C VAL A 153 -30.69 -0.77 1.57
N GLY A 154 -31.70 -0.15 2.15
CA GLY A 154 -32.66 0.70 1.45
C GLY A 154 -32.01 1.97 0.88
N GLY A 155 -31.64 1.92 -0.40
CA GLY A 155 -31.37 3.10 -1.21
C GLY A 155 -32.23 3.05 -2.47
N ARG A 156 -33.41 3.69 -2.45
CA ARG A 156 -34.14 4.03 -3.68
C ARG A 156 -33.24 4.91 -4.54
N VAL A 157 -32.56 4.34 -5.53
CA VAL A 157 -32.25 5.08 -6.75
C VAL A 157 -33.48 4.93 -7.63
N LEU A 158 -34.45 5.84 -7.44
CA LEU A 158 -35.45 6.13 -8.45
C LEU A 158 -34.68 6.64 -9.67
N ALA A 159 -34.37 5.74 -10.60
CA ALA A 159 -34.07 6.13 -11.96
C ALA A 159 -35.34 6.80 -12.50
N THR A 160 -35.31 8.13 -12.57
CA THR A 160 -36.24 8.89 -13.41
C THR A 160 -35.38 9.68 -14.38
N LEU A 161 -35.31 9.14 -15.60
CA LEU A 161 -34.88 9.67 -16.89
C LEU A 161 -33.43 10.19 -17.00
#